data_AF-A0A0F2P3F1-F1
#
_entry.id   AF-A0A0F2P3F1-F1
#
_cell.length_a   1.000
_cell.length_b   1.000
_cell.length_c   1.000
_cell.angle_alpha   90.00
_cell.angle_beta   90.00
_cell.angle_gamma   90.00
#
_symmetry.space_group_name_H-M   'P 1'
#
loop_
_entity.id
_entity.type
_entity.pdbx_description
1 polymer ?
#
loop_
_entity_poly.entity_id
_entity_poly.type
_entity_poly.pdbx_seq_one_letter_code
_entity_poly.pdbx_strand_id
1 'polypeptide(L)'
;MKASLATSTLLHALVLGFALSSFSAPKTLEVADVEAFPVSIVPIEDLTQIQQGEKTAPIAEISAPIPTARPDPVADAENVGENEVDLKPAEAAKPSPKEVVSEAPPVPAEKPAPQPEPEPQAPEPEPVEVAEPEPVEQPAPEPTPQVPAEPAPA
;
A
#
# COMPACT_ATOMS: atom_id res chain seq x y z
N MET A 1 34.87 6.06 9.00
CA MET A 1 34.17 5.06 8.17
C MET A 1 34.16 3.65 8.79
N LYS A 2 35.27 3.13 9.34
CA LYS A 2 35.33 1.74 9.84
C LYS A 2 34.54 1.50 11.15
N ALA A 3 34.58 2.45 12.09
CA ALA A 3 33.87 2.34 13.37
C ALA A 3 32.34 2.32 13.18
N SER A 4 31.79 3.21 12.36
CA SER A 4 30.35 3.24 12.08
C SER A 4 29.85 1.97 11.40
N LEU A 5 30.65 1.38 10.50
CA LEU A 5 30.31 0.13 9.85
C LEU A 5 30.35 -1.06 10.83
N ALA A 6 31.36 -1.12 11.70
CA ALA A 6 31.47 -2.16 12.73
C ALA A 6 30.33 -2.09 13.75
N THR A 7 29.96 -0.90 14.21
CA THR A 7 28.84 -0.73 15.15
C THR A 7 27.51 -1.09 14.50
N SER A 8 27.29 -0.68 13.25
CA SER A 8 26.07 -1.00 12.51
C SER A 8 25.92 -2.50 12.28
N THR A 9 26.99 -3.17 11.82
CA THR A 9 26.97 -4.61 11.59
C THR A 9 26.74 -5.39 12.88
N LEU A 10 27.37 -4.99 13.99
CA LEU A 10 27.14 -5.62 15.29
C LEU A 10 25.69 -5.46 15.74
N LEU A 11 25.10 -4.28 15.59
CA LEU A 11 23.72 -4.02 15.99
C LEU A 11 22.73 -4.85 15.15
N HIS A 12 22.93 -4.93 13.83
CA HIS A 12 22.11 -5.79 12.98
C HIS A 12 22.27 -7.27 13.31
N ALA A 13 23.48 -7.73 13.58
CA ALA A 13 23.72 -9.12 13.97
C ALA A 13 23.00 -9.48 15.28
N LEU A 14 22.96 -8.57 16.24
CA LEU A 14 22.21 -8.76 17.49
C LEU A 14 20.70 -8.79 17.25
N VAL A 15 20.16 -7.86 16.45
CA VAL A 15 18.73 -7.83 16.13
C VAL A 15 18.31 -9.09 15.36
N LEU A 16 19.08 -9.50 14.35
CA LEU A 16 18.82 -10.71 13.57
C LEU A 16 18.97 -11.96 14.43
N GLY A 17 19.99 -12.04 15.27
CA GLY A 17 20.19 -13.15 16.19
C GLY A 17 19.02 -13.30 17.18
N PHE A 18 18.54 -12.19 17.74
CA PHE A 18 17.36 -12.19 18.59
C PHE A 18 16.10 -12.62 17.84
N ALA A 19 15.85 -12.06 16.65
CA ALA A 19 14.70 -12.42 15.83
C ALA A 19 14.69 -13.91 15.49
N LEU A 20 15.84 -14.46 15.07
CA LEU A 20 15.99 -15.89 14.76
C LEU A 20 15.82 -16.77 16.01
N SER A 21 16.36 -16.36 17.16
CA SER A 21 16.15 -17.08 18.42
C SER A 21 14.71 -17.03 18.93
N SER A 22 13.93 -16.04 18.48
CA SER A 22 12.50 -15.89 18.85
C SER A 22 11.58 -16.74 17.98
N PHE A 23 12.07 -17.35 16.89
CA PHE A 23 11.27 -18.31 16.13
C PHE A 23 11.12 -19.61 16.92
N SER A 24 9.88 -19.95 17.26
CA SER A 24 9.54 -21.31 17.68
C SER A 24 9.29 -22.18 16.46
N ALA A 25 9.35 -23.51 16.62
CA ALA A 25 8.97 -24.43 15.56
C ALA A 25 7.52 -24.16 15.13
N PRO A 26 7.20 -24.24 13.82
CA PRO A 26 5.82 -24.17 13.38
C PRO A 26 5.02 -25.27 14.09
N LYS A 27 3.76 -24.98 14.42
CA LYS A 27 2.86 -26.04 14.89
C LYS A 27 2.86 -27.17 13.88
N THR A 28 2.92 -28.40 14.38
CA THR A 28 2.72 -29.58 13.53
C THR A 28 1.38 -29.46 12.84
N LEU A 29 1.28 -29.97 11.61
CA LEU A 29 0.00 -30.10 10.94
C LEU A 29 -0.84 -31.11 11.73
N GLU A 30 -1.67 -30.60 12.63
CA GLU A 30 -2.69 -31.37 13.30
C GLU A 30 -3.84 -31.52 12.32
N VAL A 31 -3.96 -32.72 11.73
CA VAL A 31 -5.19 -33.11 11.05
C VAL A 31 -6.22 -33.22 12.16
N ALA A 32 -7.20 -32.31 12.16
CA ALA A 32 -8.36 -32.47 13.02
C ALA A 32 -8.93 -33.86 12.77
N ASP A 33 -9.28 -34.60 13.82
CA ASP A 33 -9.91 -35.91 13.71
C ASP A 33 -11.35 -35.70 13.21
N VAL A 34 -11.46 -35.38 11.93
CA VAL A 34 -12.72 -35.18 11.23
C VAL A 34 -13.05 -36.50 10.55
N GLU A 35 -14.13 -37.11 11.03
CA GLU A 35 -14.77 -38.22 10.34
C GLU A 35 -15.00 -37.83 8.88
N ALA A 36 -14.60 -38.71 7.96
CA ALA A 36 -14.61 -38.42 6.54
C ALA A 36 -16.02 -37.99 6.10
N PHE A 37 -16.16 -36.72 5.70
CA PHE A 37 -17.40 -36.27 5.06
C PHE A 37 -17.52 -36.99 3.71
N PRO A 38 -18.69 -37.56 3.39
CA PRO A 38 -18.92 -38.14 2.07
C PRO A 38 -18.89 -37.01 1.05
N VAL A 39 -17.75 -36.86 0.38
CA VAL A 39 -17.64 -35.99 -0.81
C VAL A 39 -18.14 -36.78 -2.01
N SER A 40 -19.08 -36.20 -2.74
CA SER A 40 -19.48 -36.72 -4.05
C SER A 40 -18.38 -36.36 -5.04
N ILE A 41 -17.57 -37.35 -5.42
CA ILE A 41 -16.57 -37.18 -6.48
C ILE A 41 -17.34 -37.27 -7.80
N VAL A 42 -17.61 -36.13 -8.42
CA VAL A 42 -18.10 -36.09 -9.80
C VAL A 42 -16.93 -36.50 -10.69
N PRO A 43 -17.05 -37.56 -11.51
CA PRO A 43 -16.01 -37.94 -12.46
C PRO A 43 -15.71 -36.75 -13.39
N ILE A 44 -14.45 -36.34 -13.46
CA ILE A 44 -14.02 -35.29 -14.39
C ILE A 44 -14.22 -35.72 -15.86
N GLU A 45 -14.34 -37.02 -16.09
CA GLU A 45 -14.70 -37.62 -17.37
C GLU A 45 -16.06 -37.10 -17.84
N ASP A 46 -17.05 -36.98 -16.93
CA ASP A 46 -18.40 -36.49 -17.25
C ASP A 46 -18.41 -34.98 -17.57
N LEU A 47 -17.48 -34.21 -16.98
CA LEU A 47 -17.34 -32.77 -17.24
C LEU A 47 -16.58 -32.46 -18.54
N THR A 48 -15.67 -33.33 -18.96
CA THR A 48 -14.78 -33.09 -20.11
C THR A 48 -15.26 -33.79 -21.39
N GLN A 49 -16.26 -34.66 -21.28
CA GLN A 49 -16.81 -35.40 -22.43
C GLN A 49 -17.69 -34.60 -23.38
N ILE A 50 -18.00 -33.34 -23.07
CA ILE A 50 -18.77 -32.45 -23.96
C ILE A 50 -18.04 -32.19 -25.30
N GLN A 51 -16.74 -32.49 -25.39
CA GLN A 51 -15.94 -32.37 -26.61
C GLN A 51 -15.69 -33.70 -27.33
N GLN A 52 -16.18 -34.84 -26.82
CA GLN A 52 -16.08 -36.10 -27.56
C GLN A 52 -17.08 -36.08 -28.72
N GLY A 53 -16.56 -35.95 -29.94
CA GLY A 53 -17.36 -36.06 -31.15
C GLY A 53 -18.08 -37.40 -31.27
N GLU A 54 -19.06 -37.48 -32.17
CA GLU A 54 -19.83 -38.70 -32.41
C GLU A 54 -18.93 -39.84 -32.90
N LYS A 55 -18.91 -40.97 -32.17
CA LYS A 55 -18.02 -42.13 -32.47
C LYS A 55 -18.33 -42.83 -33.79
N THR A 56 -19.54 -42.67 -34.29
CA THR A 56 -20.04 -43.27 -35.54
C THR A 56 -20.11 -42.26 -36.69
N ALA A 57 -19.48 -41.08 -36.52
CA ALA A 57 -19.49 -40.04 -37.53
C ALA A 57 -18.89 -40.53 -38.86
N PRO A 58 -19.49 -40.16 -40.01
CA PRO A 58 -18.93 -40.48 -41.31
C PRO A 58 -17.52 -39.88 -41.44
N ILE A 59 -16.60 -40.67 -41.99
CA ILE A 59 -15.23 -40.24 -42.24
C ILE A 59 -15.27 -39.11 -43.27
N ALA A 60 -15.02 -37.88 -42.85
CA ALA A 60 -14.79 -36.76 -43.74
C ALA A 60 -13.32 -36.78 -44.19
N GLU A 61 -13.06 -36.73 -45.50
CA GLU A 61 -11.69 -36.64 -46.03
C GLU A 61 -11.00 -35.33 -45.62
N ILE A 62 -11.79 -34.28 -45.34
CA ILE A 62 -11.32 -32.97 -44.91
C ILE A 62 -11.99 -32.65 -43.57
N SER A 63 -11.18 -32.57 -42.51
CA SER A 63 -11.66 -32.38 -41.13
C SER A 63 -12.44 -31.08 -40.91
N ALA A 64 -12.08 -30.02 -41.64
CA ALA A 64 -12.72 -28.71 -41.55
C ALA A 64 -13.27 -28.33 -42.93
N PRO A 65 -14.60 -28.18 -43.09
CA PRO A 65 -15.19 -27.71 -44.35
C PRO A 65 -14.63 -26.36 -44.82
N ILE A 66 -14.14 -25.56 -43.86
CA ILE A 66 -13.49 -24.28 -44.09
C ILE A 66 -12.08 -24.38 -43.50
N PRO A 67 -11.00 -24.24 -44.31
CA PRO A 67 -9.64 -24.18 -43.80
C PRO A 67 -9.46 -23.03 -42.80
N THR A 68 -8.71 -23.28 -41.74
CA THR A 68 -8.35 -22.21 -40.80
C THR A 68 -7.46 -21.19 -41.47
N ALA A 69 -7.80 -19.90 -41.36
CA ALA A 69 -6.98 -18.81 -41.88
C ALA A 69 -5.80 -18.51 -40.95
N ARG A 70 -4.63 -18.23 -41.53
CA ARG A 70 -3.47 -17.74 -40.76
C ARG A 70 -3.71 -16.27 -40.38
N PRO A 71 -3.37 -15.85 -39.15
CA PRO A 71 -3.38 -14.43 -38.77
C PRO A 71 -2.37 -13.62 -39.59
N ASP A 72 -2.69 -12.36 -39.86
CA ASP A 72 -1.77 -11.43 -40.53
C ASP A 72 -0.53 -11.15 -39.65
N PRO A 73 0.67 -11.06 -40.24
CA PRO A 73 1.89 -10.73 -39.50
C PRO A 73 1.83 -9.30 -38.96
N VAL A 74 2.20 -9.14 -37.69
CA VAL A 74 2.34 -7.82 -37.05
C VAL A 74 3.70 -7.21 -37.44
N ALA A 75 3.70 -5.94 -37.83
CA ALA A 75 4.87 -5.28 -38.43
C ALA A 75 6.13 -5.27 -37.53
N ASP A 76 5.95 -5.14 -36.21
CA ASP A 76 7.05 -5.03 -35.24
C ASP A 76 7.24 -6.30 -34.40
N ALA A 77 6.73 -7.44 -34.85
CA ALA A 77 6.85 -8.69 -34.12
C ALA A 77 8.22 -9.35 -34.35
N GLU A 78 8.96 -9.57 -33.27
CA GLU A 78 10.19 -10.38 -33.27
C GLU A 78 9.88 -11.82 -32.85
N ASN A 79 10.61 -12.79 -33.42
CA ASN A 79 10.49 -14.22 -33.07
C ASN A 79 9.05 -14.77 -33.15
N VAL A 80 8.31 -14.40 -34.21
CA VAL A 80 7.01 -15.02 -34.52
C VAL A 80 7.17 -16.52 -34.77
N GLY A 81 6.13 -17.32 -34.51
CA GLY A 81 6.18 -18.78 -34.72
C GLY A 81 6.31 -19.21 -36.19
N GLU A 82 6.50 -20.51 -36.42
CA GLU A 82 6.68 -21.14 -37.76
C GLU A 82 7.99 -20.79 -38.48
N ASN A 83 9.11 -20.74 -37.75
CA ASN A 83 10.43 -20.50 -38.36
C ASN A 83 11.05 -21.81 -38.86
N GLU A 84 11.62 -21.79 -40.07
CA GLU A 84 12.35 -22.94 -40.64
C GLU A 84 13.73 -23.16 -40.00
N VAL A 85 14.23 -22.18 -39.25
CA VAL A 85 15.52 -22.19 -38.58
C VAL A 85 15.39 -21.62 -37.17
N ASP A 86 16.30 -22.03 -36.28
CA ASP A 86 16.33 -21.53 -34.90
C ASP A 86 16.69 -20.04 -34.88
N LEU A 87 15.90 -19.27 -34.13
CA LEU A 87 16.06 -17.83 -34.01
C LEU A 87 16.78 -17.47 -32.70
N LYS A 88 17.56 -16.40 -32.73
CA LYS A 88 18.18 -15.86 -31.52
C LYS A 88 17.08 -15.29 -30.60
N PRO A 89 17.25 -15.38 -29.26
CA PRO A 89 16.30 -14.77 -28.33
C PRO A 89 16.06 -13.29 -28.64
N ALA A 90 14.80 -12.84 -28.49
CA ALA A 90 14.43 -11.44 -28.67
C ALA A 90 15.11 -10.59 -27.61
N GLU A 91 15.46 -9.35 -27.96
CA GLU A 91 15.98 -8.42 -26.96
C GLU A 91 14.88 -8.07 -25.95
N ALA A 92 15.27 -7.92 -24.69
CA ALA A 92 14.31 -7.54 -23.65
C ALA A 92 13.68 -6.18 -23.99
N ALA A 93 12.35 -6.11 -23.94
CA ALA A 93 11.62 -4.89 -24.19
C ALA A 93 12.12 -3.76 -23.28
N LYS A 94 12.36 -2.57 -23.87
CA LYS A 94 12.71 -1.37 -23.10
C LYS A 94 11.54 -1.01 -22.19
N PRO A 95 11.79 -0.66 -20.91
CA PRO A 95 10.71 -0.24 -20.02
C PRO A 95 10.02 0.99 -20.60
N SER A 96 8.68 0.96 -20.63
CA SER A 96 7.88 2.12 -21.03
C SER A 96 8.23 3.33 -20.14
N PRO A 97 8.25 4.56 -20.69
CA PRO A 97 8.45 5.76 -19.89
C PRO A 97 7.43 5.79 -18.74
N LYS A 98 7.92 5.82 -17.50
CA LYS A 98 7.07 6.06 -16.34
C LYS A 98 6.79 7.55 -16.29
N GLU A 99 5.52 7.94 -16.22
CA GLU A 99 5.15 9.31 -15.92
C GLU A 99 5.68 9.67 -14.53
N VAL A 100 6.61 10.63 -14.48
CA VAL A 100 7.08 11.21 -13.23
C VAL A 100 6.16 12.39 -12.95
N VAL A 101 5.13 12.17 -12.15
CA VAL A 101 4.31 13.27 -11.63
C VAL A 101 5.17 14.00 -10.59
N SER A 102 5.83 15.08 -11.02
CA SER A 102 6.45 16.02 -10.09
C SER A 102 5.34 16.83 -9.45
N GLU A 103 5.19 16.70 -8.14
CA GLU A 103 4.35 17.60 -7.37
C GLU A 103 4.93 19.02 -7.48
N ALA A 104 4.05 20.02 -7.63
CA ALA A 104 4.48 21.41 -7.72
C ALA A 104 5.24 21.80 -6.44
N PRO A 105 6.37 22.52 -6.54
CA PRO A 105 7.04 23.02 -5.36
C PRO A 105 6.07 23.86 -4.51
N PRO A 106 6.15 23.79 -3.17
CA PRO A 106 5.26 24.53 -2.30
C PRO A 106 5.32 26.02 -2.64
N VAL A 107 4.15 26.67 -2.69
CA VAL A 107 4.06 28.12 -2.89
C VAL A 107 4.92 28.82 -1.84
N PRO A 108 5.79 29.77 -2.23
CA PRO A 108 6.57 30.54 -1.27
C PRO A 108 5.66 31.17 -0.23
N ALA A 109 6.02 31.02 1.05
CA ALA A 109 5.29 31.67 2.12
C ALA A 109 5.27 33.19 1.89
N GLU A 110 4.11 33.82 2.12
CA GLU A 110 3.98 35.27 2.02
C GLU A 110 4.98 35.95 2.94
N LYS A 111 5.65 36.99 2.43
CA LYS A 111 6.57 37.80 3.24
C LYS A 111 5.77 38.40 4.40
N PRO A 112 6.30 38.37 5.64
CA PRO A 112 5.66 39.04 6.76
C PRO A 112 5.37 40.50 6.42
N ALA A 113 4.17 40.96 6.77
CA ALA A 113 3.82 42.37 6.64
C ALA A 113 4.85 43.23 7.41
N PRO A 114 5.22 44.41 6.89
CA PRO A 114 6.14 45.30 7.60
C PRO A 114 5.57 45.59 8.99
N GLN A 115 6.42 45.43 10.01
CA GLN A 115 6.10 45.80 11.39
C GLN A 115 5.72 47.29 11.39
N PRO A 116 4.61 47.69 12.02
CA PRO A 116 4.24 49.10 12.12
C PRO A 116 5.39 49.90 12.75
N GLU A 117 5.70 51.05 12.16
CA GLU A 117 6.67 51.99 12.73
C GLU A 117 6.21 52.39 14.15
N PRO A 118 7.14 52.51 15.11
CA PRO A 118 6.79 52.92 16.46
C PRO A 118 6.16 54.32 16.43
N GLU A 119 4.96 54.44 17.00
CA GLU A 119 4.30 55.73 17.16
C GLU A 119 5.20 56.68 17.98
N PRO A 120 5.23 57.98 17.66
CA PRO A 120 5.97 58.96 18.45
C PRO A 120 5.50 58.94 19.91
N GLN A 121 6.43 58.73 20.84
CA GLN A 121 6.13 58.79 22.27
C GLN A 121 5.61 60.18 22.62
N ALA A 122 4.39 60.24 23.15
CA ALA A 122 3.85 61.46 23.74
C ALA A 122 4.72 61.88 24.95
N PRO A 123 4.93 63.18 25.18
CA PRO A 123 5.74 63.63 26.32
C PRO A 123 5.09 63.20 27.64
N GLU A 124 5.94 62.69 28.54
CA GLU A 124 5.60 62.18 29.86
C GLU A 124 4.83 63.24 30.68
N PRO A 125 3.64 62.94 31.24
CA PRO A 125 2.91 63.87 32.08
C PRO A 125 3.60 64.04 33.44
N GLU A 126 3.76 65.29 33.88
CA GLU A 126 4.29 65.64 35.21
C GLU A 126 3.41 65.06 36.35
N PRO A 127 3.99 64.69 37.50
CA PRO A 127 3.27 63.96 38.54
C PRO A 127 2.34 64.90 39.32
N VAL A 128 1.06 64.55 39.41
CA VAL A 128 0.09 65.18 40.33
C VAL A 128 -0.30 64.19 41.41
N GLU A 129 -0.40 64.71 42.63
CA GLU A 129 -0.34 64.05 43.93
C GLU A 129 -1.41 62.96 44.20
N VAL A 130 -0.98 62.03 45.07
CA VAL A 130 -1.66 60.82 45.56
C VAL A 130 -2.83 61.17 46.50
N ALA A 131 -3.94 60.45 46.38
CA ALA A 131 -4.91 60.25 47.45
C ALA A 131 -5.25 58.74 47.61
N GLU A 132 -5.46 58.37 48.86
CA GLU A 132 -5.38 57.06 49.54
C GLU A 132 -6.35 55.94 49.06
N PRO A 133 -6.02 54.64 49.27
CA PRO A 133 -6.79 53.50 48.73
C PRO A 133 -7.87 52.95 49.68
N GLU A 134 -8.95 52.40 49.13
CA GLU A 134 -9.91 51.55 49.85
C GLU A 134 -10.12 50.19 49.12
N PRO A 135 -10.52 49.12 49.85
CA PRO A 135 -9.92 47.79 49.69
C PRO A 135 -10.64 46.82 48.74
N VAL A 136 -9.82 45.87 48.29
CA VAL A 136 -10.09 44.66 47.49
C VAL A 136 -11.20 43.76 48.05
N GLU A 137 -12.13 43.32 47.19
CA GLU A 137 -12.89 42.07 47.37
C GLU A 137 -12.32 40.96 46.47
N GLN A 138 -12.09 39.79 47.08
CA GLN A 138 -11.53 38.57 46.49
C GLN A 138 -12.59 37.77 45.67
N PRO A 139 -12.15 36.88 44.74
CA PRO A 139 -13.03 36.29 43.73
C PRO A 139 -13.76 35.02 44.23
N ALA A 140 -14.94 34.74 43.65
CA ALA A 140 -15.62 33.44 43.78
C ALA A 140 -15.27 32.52 42.57
N PRO A 141 -14.90 31.25 42.78
CA PRO A 141 -14.54 30.32 41.71
C PRO A 141 -15.75 29.62 41.06
N GLU A 142 -15.75 29.48 39.74
CA GLU A 142 -16.73 28.68 38.98
C GLU A 142 -16.36 27.17 38.96
N PRO A 143 -17.34 26.24 39.07
CA PRO A 143 -17.10 24.80 39.11
C PRO A 143 -17.07 24.09 37.74
N THR A 144 -16.35 22.97 37.72
CA THR A 144 -16.04 22.07 36.60
C THR A 144 -17.22 21.22 36.07
N PRO A 145 -17.20 20.79 34.78
CA PRO A 145 -18.26 19.96 34.17
C PRO A 145 -18.17 18.46 34.50
N GLN A 146 -19.33 17.79 34.68
CA GLN A 146 -19.45 16.34 34.88
C GLN A 146 -19.74 15.57 33.58
N VAL A 147 -19.18 14.36 33.50
CA VAL A 147 -19.13 13.41 32.38
C VAL A 147 -20.45 12.60 32.24
N PRO A 148 -20.90 12.21 31.03
CA PRO A 148 -22.10 11.38 30.81
C PRO A 148 -21.94 9.91 31.22
N ALA A 149 -23.02 9.28 31.68
CA ALA A 149 -23.07 7.89 32.17
C ALA A 149 -23.35 6.84 31.06
N GLU A 150 -22.75 5.66 31.23
CA GLU A 150 -22.94 4.39 30.48
C GLU A 150 -24.27 3.66 30.81
N PRO A 151 -24.71 2.68 29.97
CA PRO A 151 -26.00 2.00 30.13
C PRO A 151 -25.96 0.71 30.98
N ALA A 152 -27.17 0.26 31.36
CA ALA A 152 -27.54 -0.72 32.39
C ALA A 152 -27.20 -2.21 32.11
N PRO A 153 -27.37 -3.08 33.15
CA PRO A 153 -27.89 -4.43 32.91
C PRO A 153 -28.95 -4.96 33.92
N ALA A 154 -29.66 -5.98 33.40
CA ALA A 154 -30.51 -7.04 34.00
C ALA A 154 -31.91 -6.70 34.51
#